data_AF-A0A843EMD4-F1
#
_entry.id   AF-A0A843EMD4-F1
#
_cell.length_a   1.000
_cell.length_b   1.000
_cell.length_c   1.000
_cell.angle_alpha   90.00
_cell.angle_beta   90.00
_cell.angle_gamma   90.00
#
_symmetry.space_group_name_H-M   'P 1'
#
loop_
_entity.id
_entity.type
_entity.pdbx_description
1 polymer ?
#
loop_
_entity_poly.entity_id
_entity_poly.type
_entity_poly.pdbx_seq_one_letter_code
_entity_poly.pdbx_strand_id
1 'polypeptide(L)'
;DLEGSTAFLEKIGLSYGIKFTDLADEEKDVLTAELIKINPDIYGDCYLIPKEIPMLRDLEEYAYILDACGKNKKFGLALSIALGEREKALSTATELQRKYRDQIVKGLEWVKREGAVQLNSSQYLYSEDKVLKSVMGTIASIGLSVELIDSSKPVLGLSRLHNDIKISGRTTRDMVERGVDLGKALRDSSNNFGGQGGGHDIAAGAMIPYESKDNFLHLFDEMIEYQLNND
;
A
#
# COMPACT_ATOMS: atom_id res chain seq x y z
N ASP A 1 -14.42 4.36 4.19
CA ASP A 1 -15.13 4.82 2.98
C ASP A 1 -15.59 6.27 3.21
N LEU A 2 -16.00 6.98 2.15
CA LEU A 2 -16.37 8.40 2.23
C LEU A 2 -17.57 8.62 3.17
N GLU A 3 -18.58 7.75 3.09
CA GLU A 3 -19.77 7.81 3.94
C GLU A 3 -19.42 7.69 5.43
N GLY A 4 -18.57 6.73 5.80
CA GLY A 4 -18.10 6.58 7.17
C GLY A 4 -17.29 7.79 7.67
N SER A 5 -16.50 8.41 6.80
CA SER A 5 -15.72 9.61 7.14
C SER A 5 -16.63 10.82 7.35
N THR A 6 -17.62 11.01 6.47
CA THR A 6 -18.65 12.05 6.60
C THR A 6 -19.47 11.87 7.88
N ALA A 7 -19.98 10.66 8.12
CA ALA A 7 -20.75 10.35 9.33
C ALA A 7 -19.93 10.54 10.61
N PHE A 8 -18.64 10.22 10.58
CA PHE A 8 -17.73 10.49 11.70
C PHE A 8 -17.62 11.99 11.99
N LEU A 9 -17.33 12.80 10.97
CA LEU A 9 -17.19 14.26 11.12
C LEU A 9 -18.50 14.90 11.59
N GLU A 10 -19.63 14.52 11.01
CA GLU A 10 -20.95 14.99 11.44
C GLU A 10 -21.26 14.63 12.91
N LYS A 11 -20.91 13.40 13.33
CA LYS A 11 -21.11 12.94 14.71
C LYS A 11 -20.33 13.76 15.72
N ILE A 12 -19.15 14.25 15.37
CA ILE A 12 -18.30 15.07 16.25
C ILE A 12 -18.55 16.58 16.05
N GLY A 13 -19.55 16.95 15.23
CA GLY A 13 -19.97 18.33 15.02
C GLY A 13 -19.10 19.13 14.06
N LEU A 14 -18.30 18.48 13.21
CA LEU A 14 -17.40 19.12 12.25
C LEU A 14 -17.93 19.06 10.82
N SER A 15 -17.66 20.11 10.04
CA SER A 15 -17.98 20.14 8.62
C SER A 15 -16.98 19.31 7.82
N TYR A 16 -17.48 18.39 6.99
CA TYR A 16 -16.67 17.55 6.10
C TYR A 16 -16.28 18.24 4.78
N GLY A 17 -16.77 19.47 4.54
CA GLY A 17 -16.49 20.25 3.33
C GLY A 17 -15.28 21.18 3.43
N ILE A 18 -14.62 21.24 4.60
CA ILE A 18 -13.53 22.18 4.92
C ILE A 18 -12.22 21.41 5.04
N LYS A 19 -11.11 22.00 4.59
CA LYS A 19 -9.79 21.39 4.76
C LYS A 19 -9.34 21.51 6.21
N PHE A 20 -8.55 20.54 6.67
CA PHE A 20 -7.94 20.58 8.01
C PHE A 20 -7.18 21.90 8.30
N THR A 21 -6.48 22.44 7.30
CA THR A 21 -5.75 23.72 7.42
C THR A 21 -6.66 24.92 7.68
N ASP A 22 -7.92 24.82 7.29
CA ASP A 22 -8.90 25.90 7.31
C ASP A 22 -9.85 25.78 8.50
N LEU A 23 -9.74 24.70 9.31
CA LEU A 23 -10.48 24.54 10.57
C LEU A 23 -9.99 25.54 11.63
N ALA A 24 -10.90 25.97 12.51
CA ALA A 24 -10.53 26.70 13.72
C ALA A 24 -9.67 25.82 14.64
N ASP A 25 -8.86 26.44 15.50
CA ASP A 25 -7.94 25.68 16.35
C ASP A 25 -8.70 24.78 17.33
N GLU A 26 -9.85 25.22 17.85
CA GLU A 26 -10.73 24.38 18.68
C GLU A 26 -11.31 23.18 17.92
N GLU A 27 -11.64 23.34 16.64
CA GLU A 27 -12.12 22.24 15.79
C GLU A 27 -11.02 21.22 15.49
N LYS A 28 -9.78 21.69 15.30
CA LYS A 28 -8.62 20.81 15.15
C LYS A 28 -8.36 19.99 16.40
N ASP A 29 -8.49 20.60 17.59
CA ASP A 29 -8.32 19.90 18.86
C ASP A 29 -9.37 18.79 19.04
N VAL A 30 -10.63 19.08 18.71
CA VAL A 30 -11.72 18.08 18.73
C VAL A 30 -11.44 16.94 17.77
N LEU A 31 -11.12 17.26 16.50
CA LEU A 31 -10.80 16.24 15.50
C LEU A 31 -9.61 15.37 15.94
N THR A 32 -8.59 16.01 16.52
CA THR A 32 -7.39 15.33 17.01
C THR A 32 -7.71 14.35 18.13
N ALA A 33 -8.46 14.79 19.14
CA ALA A 33 -8.83 13.93 20.25
C ALA A 33 -9.67 12.72 19.80
N GLU A 34 -10.58 12.90 18.85
CA GLU A 34 -11.44 11.82 18.35
C GLU A 34 -10.69 10.84 17.43
N LEU A 35 -9.75 11.32 16.62
CA LEU A 35 -8.92 10.46 15.77
C LEU A 35 -7.95 9.60 16.60
N ILE A 36 -7.35 10.14 17.66
CA ILE A 36 -6.48 9.38 18.59
C ILE A 36 -7.22 8.21 19.23
N LYS A 37 -8.52 8.36 19.52
CA LYS A 37 -9.34 7.27 20.06
C LYS A 37 -9.53 6.13 19.05
N ILE A 38 -9.47 6.42 17.76
CA ILE A 38 -9.60 5.42 16.69
C ILE A 38 -8.24 4.75 16.44
N ASN A 39 -7.20 5.55 16.29
CA ASN A 39 -5.84 5.08 16.08
C ASN A 39 -4.88 5.96 16.90
N PRO A 40 -4.34 5.44 18.02
CA PRO A 40 -3.38 6.17 18.84
C PRO A 40 -2.12 6.61 18.09
N ASP A 41 -1.77 5.89 17.02
CA ASP A 41 -0.56 6.12 16.21
C ASP A 41 -0.84 7.02 14.99
N ILE A 42 -1.99 7.70 14.93
CA ILE A 42 -2.36 8.54 13.77
C ILE A 42 -1.50 9.82 13.64
N TYR A 43 -0.86 10.25 14.73
CA TYR A 43 0.06 11.38 14.74
C TYR A 43 1.51 10.91 14.77
N GLY A 44 2.36 11.55 13.96
CA GLY A 44 3.78 11.24 13.88
C GLY A 44 4.60 12.45 13.44
N ASP A 45 5.88 12.19 13.15
CA ASP A 45 6.82 13.24 12.74
C ASP A 45 6.49 13.76 11.33
N CYS A 46 6.29 15.08 11.22
CA CYS A 46 6.14 15.76 9.93
C CYS A 46 7.45 16.45 9.54
N TYR A 47 7.95 16.14 8.34
CA TYR A 47 9.18 16.74 7.81
C TYR A 47 8.85 17.82 6.78
N LEU A 48 9.13 19.07 7.12
CA LEU A 48 8.73 20.23 6.32
C LEU A 48 9.95 20.97 5.75
N ILE A 49 9.82 21.53 4.54
CA ILE A 49 10.73 22.51 3.95
C ILE A 49 10.03 23.88 3.93
N PRO A 50 10.21 24.75 4.96
CA PRO A 50 9.41 25.96 5.12
C PRO A 50 9.46 26.95 3.93
N LYS A 51 10.61 27.01 3.26
CA LYS A 51 10.85 27.90 2.10
C LYS A 51 10.33 27.35 0.78
N GLU A 52 9.82 26.12 0.77
CA GLU A 52 9.29 25.49 -0.42
C GLU A 52 7.83 25.92 -0.68
N ILE A 53 7.39 25.82 -1.94
CA ILE A 53 6.02 26.13 -2.34
C ILE A 53 5.03 25.28 -1.53
N PRO A 54 3.83 25.80 -1.19
CA PRO A 54 2.91 25.12 -0.27
C PRO A 54 2.62 23.65 -0.61
N MET A 55 2.53 23.31 -1.90
CA MET A 55 2.26 21.94 -2.37
C MET A 55 3.41 20.95 -2.17
N LEU A 56 4.64 21.43 -2.00
CA LEU A 56 5.86 20.61 -1.87
C LEU A 56 6.54 20.82 -0.50
N ARG A 57 5.87 21.54 0.41
CA ARG A 57 6.40 21.87 1.73
C ARG A 57 6.53 20.64 2.61
N ASP A 58 5.56 19.74 2.54
CA ASP A 58 5.59 18.45 3.24
C ASP A 58 6.39 17.44 2.40
N LEU A 59 7.45 16.89 2.99
CA LEU A 59 8.36 15.97 2.29
C LEU A 59 7.71 14.62 1.96
N GLU A 60 6.74 14.19 2.76
CA GLU A 60 6.02 12.94 2.51
C GLU A 60 5.09 13.12 1.30
N GLU A 61 4.32 14.22 1.26
CA GLU A 61 3.51 14.58 0.10
C GLU A 61 4.38 14.79 -1.15
N TYR A 62 5.54 15.44 -1.01
CA TYR A 62 6.48 15.59 -2.11
C TYR A 62 6.96 14.21 -2.62
N ALA A 63 7.37 13.31 -1.72
CA ALA A 63 7.77 11.95 -2.10
C ALA A 63 6.63 11.21 -2.84
N TYR A 64 5.38 11.33 -2.38
CA TYR A 64 4.23 10.72 -3.04
C TYR A 64 3.97 11.27 -4.45
N ILE A 65 4.17 12.57 -4.67
CA ILE A 65 4.06 13.18 -6.01
C ILE A 65 5.12 12.60 -6.95
N LEU A 66 6.37 12.46 -6.49
CA LEU A 66 7.45 11.90 -7.29
C LEU A 66 7.25 10.40 -7.56
N ASP A 67 6.81 9.65 -6.56
CA ASP A 67 6.50 8.22 -6.68
C ASP A 67 5.35 7.96 -7.66
N ALA A 68 4.31 8.80 -7.64
CA ALA A 68 3.22 8.73 -8.62
C ALA A 68 3.74 8.93 -10.06
N CYS A 69 4.73 9.80 -10.27
CA CYS A 69 5.38 9.96 -11.56
C CYS A 69 6.14 8.68 -11.96
N GLY A 70 6.91 8.09 -11.04
CA GLY A 70 7.68 6.87 -11.25
C GLY A 70 6.81 5.68 -11.64
N LYS A 71 5.71 5.44 -10.90
CA LYS A 71 4.73 4.39 -11.18
C LYS A 71 4.08 4.51 -12.56
N ASN A 72 3.95 5.74 -13.06
CA ASN A 72 3.42 6.04 -14.39
C ASN A 72 4.49 6.17 -15.49
N LYS A 73 5.75 5.79 -15.19
CA LYS A 73 6.90 5.90 -16.11
C LYS A 73 7.14 7.33 -16.61
N LYS A 74 6.71 8.34 -15.85
CA LYS A 74 6.89 9.77 -16.14
C LYS A 74 8.13 10.31 -15.44
N PHE A 75 9.28 9.66 -15.64
CA PHE A 75 10.52 9.99 -14.91
C PHE A 75 11.01 11.43 -15.17
N GLY A 76 10.89 11.91 -16.41
CA GLY A 76 11.23 13.30 -16.74
C GLY A 76 10.36 14.33 -16.01
N LEU A 77 9.10 13.98 -15.70
CA LEU A 77 8.20 14.83 -14.92
C LEU A 77 8.70 14.95 -13.48
N ALA A 78 9.06 13.83 -12.86
CA ALA A 78 9.65 13.81 -11.51
C ALA A 78 10.94 14.65 -11.44
N LEU A 79 11.83 14.48 -12.43
CA LEU A 79 13.08 15.22 -12.50
C LEU A 79 12.86 16.72 -12.70
N SER A 80 11.94 17.11 -13.57
CA SER A 80 11.54 18.52 -13.78
C SER A 80 11.12 19.18 -12.47
N ILE A 81 10.28 18.49 -11.67
CA ILE A 81 9.82 19.00 -10.38
C ILE A 81 10.99 19.14 -9.39
N ALA A 82 11.86 18.13 -9.30
CA ALA A 82 13.04 18.15 -8.43
C ALA A 82 14.05 19.24 -8.80
N LEU A 83 14.18 19.57 -10.09
CA LEU A 83 15.08 20.62 -10.60
C LEU A 83 14.49 22.04 -10.53
N GLY A 84 13.23 22.19 -10.10
CA GLY A 84 12.59 23.50 -9.98
C GLY A 84 11.73 23.93 -11.18
N GLU A 85 11.73 23.16 -12.27
CA GLU A 85 10.89 23.40 -13.45
C GLU A 85 9.47 22.83 -13.24
N ARG A 86 8.65 23.57 -12.50
CA ARG A 86 7.47 23.01 -11.81
C ARG A 86 6.11 23.38 -12.40
N GLU A 87 6.01 24.43 -13.22
CA GLU A 87 4.73 25.08 -13.55
C GLU A 87 3.67 24.11 -14.11
N LYS A 88 3.95 23.45 -15.24
CA LYS A 88 3.08 22.40 -15.82
C LYS A 88 3.34 21.02 -15.22
N ALA A 89 4.53 20.83 -14.66
CA ALA A 89 4.96 19.53 -14.18
C ALA A 89 4.17 19.11 -12.93
N LEU A 90 3.96 20.06 -12.01
CA LEU A 90 3.32 19.82 -10.71
C LEU A 90 1.83 19.52 -10.85
N SER A 91 1.11 20.22 -11.74
CA SER A 91 -0.31 19.95 -11.98
C SER A 91 -0.53 18.54 -12.51
N THR A 92 0.28 18.13 -13.49
CA THR A 92 0.25 16.78 -14.07
C THR A 92 0.59 15.73 -13.03
N ALA A 93 1.64 15.94 -12.23
CA ALA A 93 2.07 14.98 -11.21
C ALA A 93 1.04 14.83 -10.08
N THR A 94 0.42 15.93 -9.65
CA THR A 94 -0.65 15.93 -8.63
C THR A 94 -1.89 15.20 -9.14
N GLU A 95 -2.22 15.30 -10.43
CA GLU A 95 -3.31 14.52 -11.02
C GLU A 95 -3.00 13.02 -11.01
N LEU A 96 -1.76 12.62 -11.31
CA LEU A 96 -1.33 11.22 -11.21
C LEU A 96 -1.42 10.71 -9.77
N GLN A 97 -0.97 11.50 -8.80
CA GLN A 97 -1.05 11.18 -7.38
C GLN A 97 -2.50 11.02 -6.92
N ARG A 98 -3.38 11.95 -7.31
CA ARG A 98 -4.82 11.89 -7.00
C ARG A 98 -5.46 10.62 -7.57
N LYS A 99 -5.22 10.34 -8.86
CA LYS A 99 -5.71 9.10 -9.49
C LYS A 99 -5.24 7.88 -8.73
N TYR A 100 -3.97 7.82 -8.33
CA TYR A 100 -3.43 6.71 -7.56
C TYR A 100 -4.10 6.55 -6.19
N ARG A 101 -4.37 7.64 -5.47
CA ARG A 101 -5.15 7.62 -4.21
C ARG A 101 -6.55 7.06 -4.43
N ASP A 102 -7.25 7.50 -5.48
CA ASP A 102 -8.59 6.98 -5.81
C ASP A 102 -8.57 5.47 -6.10
N GLN A 103 -7.49 4.96 -6.73
CA GLN A 103 -7.30 3.53 -6.97
C GLN A 103 -7.10 2.75 -5.68
N ILE A 104 -6.33 3.28 -4.73
CA ILE A 104 -6.14 2.66 -3.41
C ILE A 104 -7.47 2.58 -2.66
N VAL A 105 -8.26 3.67 -2.63
CA VAL A 105 -9.56 3.69 -1.94
C VAL A 105 -10.49 2.61 -2.51
N LYS A 106 -10.64 2.56 -3.84
CA LYS A 106 -11.40 1.49 -4.52
C LYS A 106 -10.88 0.09 -4.19
N GLY A 107 -9.56 -0.02 -4.08
CA GLY A 107 -8.86 -1.22 -3.68
C GLY A 107 -9.23 -1.73 -2.29
N LEU A 108 -9.21 -0.84 -1.31
CA LEU A 108 -9.55 -1.15 0.08
C LEU A 108 -11.04 -1.47 0.23
N GLU A 109 -11.92 -0.78 -0.50
CA GLU A 109 -13.35 -1.10 -0.56
C GLU A 109 -13.60 -2.49 -1.17
N TRP A 110 -12.83 -2.86 -2.20
CA TRP A 110 -12.87 -4.19 -2.77
C TRP A 110 -12.41 -5.26 -1.76
N VAL A 111 -11.27 -5.05 -1.08
CA VAL A 111 -10.80 -5.99 -0.04
C VAL A 111 -11.79 -6.11 1.11
N LYS A 112 -12.37 -5.02 1.58
CA LYS A 112 -13.39 -5.03 2.64
C LYS A 112 -14.61 -5.89 2.28
N ARG A 113 -14.95 -5.99 0.98
CA ARG A 113 -16.10 -6.76 0.50
C ARG A 113 -15.75 -8.22 0.19
N GLU A 114 -14.65 -8.46 -0.52
CA GLU A 114 -14.30 -9.79 -1.03
C GLU A 114 -13.39 -10.58 -0.07
N GLY A 115 -12.63 -9.88 0.78
CA GLY A 115 -11.56 -10.45 1.60
C GLY A 115 -10.34 -10.90 0.79
N ALA A 116 -9.37 -11.47 1.48
CA ALA A 116 -8.24 -12.17 0.87
C ALA A 116 -8.55 -13.67 0.72
N VAL A 117 -8.03 -14.28 -0.35
CA VAL A 117 -8.14 -15.73 -0.54
C VAL A 117 -7.19 -16.42 0.44
N GLN A 118 -7.75 -17.27 1.29
CA GLN A 118 -7.03 -17.97 2.35
C GLN A 118 -6.35 -19.23 1.82
N LEU A 119 -5.08 -19.40 2.18
CA LEU A 119 -4.35 -20.67 2.14
C LEU A 119 -4.10 -21.15 3.59
N ASN A 120 -3.28 -22.17 3.80
CA ASN A 120 -3.06 -22.71 5.15
C ASN A 120 -2.26 -21.73 6.00
N SER A 121 -1.07 -21.34 5.52
CA SER A 121 -0.10 -20.52 6.25
C SER A 121 0.04 -19.10 5.69
N SER A 122 -0.60 -18.82 4.56
CA SER A 122 -0.56 -17.56 3.84
C SER A 122 -1.93 -17.20 3.25
N GLN A 123 -1.99 -16.06 2.56
CA GLN A 123 -3.18 -15.60 1.85
C GLN A 123 -2.77 -14.73 0.66
N TYR A 124 -3.70 -14.48 -0.27
CA TYR A 124 -3.40 -13.62 -1.41
C TYR A 124 -4.59 -12.78 -1.89
N LEU A 125 -4.26 -11.66 -2.54
CA LEU A 125 -5.17 -10.80 -3.27
C LEU A 125 -4.90 -10.95 -4.77
N TYR A 126 -5.95 -11.27 -5.53
CA TYR A 126 -5.89 -11.34 -6.99
C TYR A 126 -7.19 -10.81 -7.60
N SER A 127 -7.06 -10.01 -8.66
CA SER A 127 -8.19 -9.56 -9.46
C SER A 127 -7.74 -9.32 -10.91
N GLU A 128 -8.62 -9.64 -11.86
CA GLU A 128 -8.45 -9.31 -13.27
C GLU A 128 -8.83 -7.85 -13.58
N ASP A 129 -9.42 -7.14 -12.62
CA ASP A 129 -9.72 -5.72 -12.77
C ASP A 129 -8.42 -4.91 -12.96
N LYS A 130 -8.38 -4.15 -14.06
CA LYS A 130 -7.19 -3.39 -14.46
C LYS A 130 -6.76 -2.35 -13.43
N VAL A 131 -7.70 -1.77 -12.70
CA VAL A 131 -7.44 -0.75 -11.69
C VAL A 131 -6.88 -1.37 -10.42
N LEU A 132 -7.52 -2.43 -9.90
CA LEU A 132 -7.06 -3.12 -8.69
C LEU A 132 -5.65 -3.70 -8.86
N LYS A 133 -5.40 -4.24 -10.05
CA LYS A 133 -4.12 -4.81 -10.44
C LYS A 133 -2.93 -3.86 -10.30
N SER A 134 -3.09 -2.54 -10.51
CA SER A 134 -1.98 -1.58 -10.41
C SER A 134 -1.61 -1.22 -8.97
N VAL A 135 -2.45 -1.56 -8.00
CA VAL A 135 -2.31 -1.18 -6.58
C VAL A 135 -2.25 -2.38 -5.63
N MET A 136 -2.25 -3.62 -6.15
CA MET A 136 -2.41 -4.84 -5.35
C MET A 136 -1.42 -4.97 -4.18
N GLY A 137 -0.12 -4.72 -4.42
CA GLY A 137 0.89 -4.78 -3.36
C GLY A 137 0.71 -3.69 -2.29
N THR A 138 0.22 -2.52 -2.68
CA THR A 138 -0.07 -1.41 -1.75
C THR A 138 -1.32 -1.71 -0.93
N ILE A 139 -2.38 -2.21 -1.57
CA ILE A 139 -3.60 -2.64 -0.90
C ILE A 139 -3.30 -3.77 0.10
N ALA A 140 -2.46 -4.74 -0.28
CA ALA A 140 -2.04 -5.81 0.63
C ALA A 140 -1.34 -5.26 1.88
N SER A 141 -0.45 -4.27 1.70
CA SER A 141 0.27 -3.61 2.80
C SER A 141 -0.68 -2.84 3.72
N ILE A 142 -1.54 -1.99 3.14
CA ILE A 142 -2.47 -1.17 3.91
C ILE A 142 -3.51 -2.06 4.59
N GLY A 143 -4.03 -3.06 3.88
CA GLY A 143 -5.04 -3.99 4.39
C GLY A 143 -4.56 -4.74 5.64
N LEU A 144 -3.28 -5.12 5.71
CA LEU A 144 -2.70 -5.64 6.95
C LEU A 144 -2.66 -4.58 8.07
N SER A 145 -2.18 -3.37 7.76
CA SER A 145 -2.03 -2.32 8.77
C SER A 145 -3.34 -1.83 9.40
N VAL A 146 -4.45 -1.94 8.66
CA VAL A 146 -5.79 -1.55 9.12
C VAL A 146 -6.69 -2.75 9.41
N GLU A 147 -6.11 -3.94 9.57
CA GLU A 147 -6.81 -5.18 9.94
C GLU A 147 -7.98 -5.57 9.01
N LEU A 148 -7.95 -5.13 7.75
CA LEU A 148 -8.86 -5.61 6.70
C LEU A 148 -8.46 -6.99 6.17
N ILE A 149 -7.24 -7.41 6.47
CA ILE A 149 -6.64 -8.68 6.06
C ILE A 149 -6.09 -9.33 7.34
N ASP A 150 -6.21 -10.65 7.44
CA ASP A 150 -5.74 -11.43 8.60
C ASP A 150 -4.24 -11.18 8.84
N SER A 151 -3.89 -10.55 9.95
CA SER A 151 -2.51 -10.21 10.29
C SER A 151 -1.69 -11.39 10.82
N SER A 152 -2.32 -12.54 11.07
CA SER A 152 -1.67 -13.78 11.51
C SER A 152 -1.05 -14.60 10.38
N LYS A 153 -1.19 -14.14 9.12
CA LYS A 153 -0.65 -14.78 7.93
C LYS A 153 -0.05 -13.75 6.95
N PRO A 154 1.07 -14.08 6.27
CA PRO A 154 1.60 -13.21 5.23
C PRO A 154 0.65 -13.12 4.03
N VAL A 155 0.58 -11.96 3.38
CA VAL A 155 -0.27 -11.72 2.21
C VAL A 155 0.55 -11.47 0.95
N LEU A 156 0.12 -12.08 -0.15
CA LEU A 156 0.63 -11.80 -1.50
C LEU A 156 -0.35 -10.95 -2.31
N GLY A 157 0.09 -9.79 -2.78
CA GLY A 157 -0.59 -9.03 -3.82
C GLY A 157 -0.14 -9.49 -5.22
N LEU A 158 -1.08 -10.01 -6.03
CA LEU A 158 -0.80 -10.57 -7.34
C LEU A 158 -1.29 -9.65 -8.49
N SER A 159 -0.40 -9.35 -9.44
CA SER A 159 -0.67 -8.48 -10.58
C SER A 159 -0.21 -9.13 -11.88
N ARG A 160 -1.15 -9.61 -12.71
CA ARG A 160 -0.83 -10.28 -14.00
C ARG A 160 -0.03 -9.35 -14.95
N LEU A 161 0.87 -9.83 -15.78
CA LEU A 161 1.61 -9.02 -16.75
C LEU A 161 1.78 -9.84 -18.04
N HIS A 162 0.78 -9.79 -18.92
CA HIS A 162 0.74 -10.64 -20.12
C HIS A 162 0.89 -12.13 -19.76
N ASN A 163 2.06 -12.70 -20.05
CA ASN A 163 2.41 -14.10 -19.79
C ASN A 163 3.01 -14.31 -18.40
N ASP A 164 3.33 -13.23 -17.69
CA ASP A 164 3.91 -13.27 -16.35
C ASP A 164 2.88 -12.85 -15.29
N ILE A 165 3.26 -12.99 -14.02
CA ILE A 165 2.56 -12.41 -12.88
C ILE A 165 3.59 -11.84 -11.90
N LYS A 166 3.37 -10.58 -11.51
CA LYS A 166 4.14 -9.92 -10.46
C LYS A 166 3.49 -10.22 -9.10
N ILE A 167 4.31 -10.59 -8.13
CA ILE A 167 3.93 -10.88 -6.76
C ILE A 167 4.58 -9.84 -5.85
N SER A 168 3.82 -9.31 -4.89
CA SER A 168 4.31 -8.43 -3.83
C SER A 168 3.89 -9.00 -2.49
N GLY A 169 4.85 -9.52 -1.71
CA GLY A 169 4.60 -10.08 -0.38
C GLY A 169 4.69 -9.02 0.71
N ARG A 170 3.80 -9.08 1.70
CA ARG A 170 3.79 -8.24 2.90
C ARG A 170 3.44 -9.09 4.11
N THR A 171 4.06 -8.79 5.24
CA THR A 171 3.74 -9.41 6.53
C THR A 171 3.94 -8.39 7.66
N THR A 172 3.64 -8.80 8.89
CA THR A 172 3.80 -7.98 10.10
C THR A 172 5.14 -8.26 10.79
N ARG A 173 5.55 -7.35 11.70
CA ARG A 173 6.74 -7.58 12.55
C ARG A 173 6.59 -8.82 13.43
N ASP A 174 5.41 -9.04 13.99
CA ASP A 174 5.08 -10.25 14.78
C ASP A 174 5.35 -11.54 13.99
N MET A 175 4.92 -11.60 12.72
CA MET A 175 5.16 -12.77 11.88
C MET A 175 6.65 -12.97 11.56
N VAL A 176 7.41 -11.89 11.36
CA VAL A 176 8.86 -11.97 11.18
C VAL A 176 9.55 -12.49 12.45
N GLU A 177 9.13 -12.00 13.63
CA GLU A 177 9.63 -12.48 14.92
C GLU A 177 9.30 -13.96 15.17
N ARG A 178 8.24 -14.47 14.55
CA ARG A 178 7.85 -15.89 14.54
C ARG A 178 8.56 -16.74 13.47
N GLY A 179 9.52 -16.18 12.74
CA GLY A 179 10.36 -16.90 11.75
C GLY A 179 10.02 -16.64 10.28
N VAL A 180 9.00 -15.82 9.96
CA VAL A 180 8.69 -15.56 8.55
C VAL A 180 9.78 -14.71 7.89
N ASP A 181 10.35 -15.24 6.80
CA ASP A 181 11.21 -14.50 5.87
C ASP A 181 10.63 -14.56 4.45
N LEU A 182 9.91 -13.50 4.06
CA LEU A 182 9.32 -13.37 2.73
C LEU A 182 10.36 -13.29 1.62
N GLY A 183 11.52 -12.70 1.87
CA GLY A 183 12.58 -12.56 0.89
C GLY A 183 13.11 -13.93 0.48
N LYS A 184 13.36 -14.80 1.47
CA LYS A 184 13.77 -16.19 1.26
C LYS A 184 12.65 -17.02 0.62
N ALA A 185 11.43 -16.98 1.17
CA ALA A 185 10.31 -17.76 0.65
C ALA A 185 10.00 -17.41 -0.82
N LEU A 186 9.90 -16.11 -1.15
CA LEU A 186 9.61 -15.70 -2.53
C LEU A 186 10.74 -16.04 -3.50
N ARG A 187 12.01 -15.93 -3.09
CA ARG A 187 13.15 -16.33 -3.92
C ARG A 187 13.12 -17.83 -4.20
N ASP A 188 12.99 -18.64 -3.16
CA ASP A 188 13.11 -20.10 -3.26
C ASP A 188 11.90 -20.68 -4.01
N SER A 189 10.68 -20.18 -3.76
CA SER A 189 9.48 -20.57 -4.51
C SER A 189 9.56 -20.14 -5.97
N SER A 190 9.98 -18.89 -6.28
CA SER A 190 9.98 -18.40 -7.67
C SER A 190 11.01 -19.08 -8.57
N ASN A 191 12.18 -19.46 -8.02
CA ASN A 191 13.22 -20.18 -8.76
C ASN A 191 12.74 -21.54 -9.29
N ASN A 192 11.78 -22.20 -8.61
CA ASN A 192 11.22 -23.49 -9.05
C ASN A 192 10.33 -23.36 -10.30
N PHE A 193 9.90 -22.14 -10.66
CA PHE A 193 8.98 -21.89 -11.78
C PHE A 193 9.60 -20.99 -12.85
N GLY A 194 10.94 -20.95 -12.95
CA GLY A 194 11.64 -20.13 -13.93
C GLY A 194 11.46 -18.62 -13.72
N GLY A 195 11.04 -18.21 -12.52
CA GLY A 195 10.89 -16.82 -12.13
C GLY A 195 12.08 -16.30 -11.35
N GLN A 196 11.92 -15.08 -10.82
CA GLN A 196 12.89 -14.44 -9.94
C GLN A 196 12.16 -13.77 -8.78
N GLY A 197 12.73 -13.86 -7.58
CA GLY A 197 12.17 -13.26 -6.38
C GLY A 197 13.24 -12.94 -5.33
N GLY A 198 12.84 -12.14 -4.36
CA GLY A 198 13.69 -11.72 -3.24
C GLY A 198 13.22 -10.42 -2.61
N GLY A 199 13.97 -9.96 -1.62
CA GLY A 199 13.67 -8.73 -0.86
C GLY A 199 14.00 -8.91 0.61
N HIS A 200 13.29 -8.18 1.45
CA HIS A 200 13.42 -8.26 2.91
C HIS A 200 12.43 -9.26 3.51
N ASP A 201 12.69 -9.67 4.75
CA ASP A 201 11.84 -10.51 5.59
C ASP A 201 10.37 -10.04 5.64
N ILE A 202 10.15 -8.73 5.82
CA ILE A 202 8.83 -8.11 5.99
C ILE A 202 8.15 -7.74 4.66
N ALA A 203 8.95 -7.51 3.62
CA ALA A 203 8.49 -7.02 2.33
C ALA A 203 9.41 -7.47 1.20
N ALA A 204 8.86 -8.25 0.29
CA ALA A 204 9.60 -8.82 -0.84
C ALA A 204 8.72 -8.91 -2.09
N GLY A 205 9.31 -9.28 -3.22
CA GLY A 205 8.61 -9.42 -4.48
C GLY A 205 9.13 -10.56 -5.32
N ALA A 206 8.31 -11.00 -6.27
CA ALA A 206 8.69 -12.00 -7.27
C ALA A 206 7.99 -11.73 -8.61
N MET A 207 8.50 -12.38 -9.66
CA MET A 207 7.86 -12.46 -10.96
C MET A 207 8.03 -13.89 -11.48
N ILE A 208 6.94 -14.49 -11.94
CA ILE A 208 6.90 -15.87 -12.47
C ILE A 208 5.99 -15.91 -13.71
N PRO A 209 6.06 -16.96 -14.55
CA PRO A 209 5.06 -17.21 -15.58
C PRO A 209 3.66 -17.37 -14.98
N TYR A 210 2.65 -16.77 -15.62
CA TYR A 210 1.26 -16.78 -15.14
C TYR A 210 0.69 -18.20 -15.04
N GLU A 211 1.05 -19.09 -15.96
CA GLU A 211 0.63 -20.50 -15.90
C GLU A 211 1.10 -21.23 -14.64
N SER A 212 2.15 -20.74 -13.98
CA SER A 212 2.69 -21.34 -12.76
C SER A 212 2.05 -20.80 -11.48
N LYS A 213 1.10 -19.85 -11.57
CA LYS A 213 0.51 -19.14 -10.43
C LYS A 213 0.05 -20.09 -9.30
N ASP A 214 -0.75 -21.10 -9.62
CA ASP A 214 -1.36 -21.94 -8.59
C ASP A 214 -0.34 -22.85 -7.91
N ASN A 215 0.59 -23.44 -8.69
CA ASN A 215 1.68 -24.25 -8.15
C ASN A 215 2.64 -23.40 -7.31
N PHE A 216 2.91 -22.16 -7.73
CA PHE A 216 3.72 -21.22 -6.96
C PHE A 216 3.06 -20.86 -5.63
N LEU A 217 1.76 -20.57 -5.62
CA LEU A 217 1.03 -20.25 -4.39
C LEU A 217 1.07 -21.40 -3.40
N HIS A 218 0.94 -22.64 -3.88
CA HIS A 218 1.04 -23.82 -3.03
C HIS A 218 2.44 -23.99 -2.43
N LEU A 219 3.49 -23.91 -3.26
CA LEU A 219 4.87 -24.02 -2.77
C LEU A 219 5.24 -22.89 -1.82
N PHE A 220 4.78 -21.67 -2.09
CA PHE A 220 4.98 -20.54 -1.18
C PHE A 220 4.32 -20.79 0.18
N ASP A 221 3.08 -21.30 0.20
CA ASP A 221 2.36 -21.62 1.44
C ASP A 221 3.11 -22.67 2.28
N GLU A 222 3.62 -23.72 1.64
CA GLU A 222 4.47 -24.74 2.29
C GLU A 222 5.78 -24.16 2.84
N MET A 223 6.40 -23.21 2.12
CA MET A 223 7.63 -22.55 2.59
C MET A 223 7.37 -21.69 3.83
N ILE A 224 6.25 -20.99 3.89
CA ILE A 224 5.85 -20.23 5.09
C ILE A 224 5.54 -21.19 6.25
N GLU A 225 4.83 -22.29 5.99
CA GLU A 225 4.57 -23.31 7.01
C GLU A 225 5.87 -23.90 7.56
N TYR A 226 6.84 -24.19 6.68
CA TYR A 226 8.14 -24.72 7.07
C TYR A 226 8.90 -23.73 7.96
N GLN A 227 8.95 -22.44 7.59
CA GLN A 227 9.60 -21.38 8.37
C GLN A 227 9.01 -21.30 9.79
N LEU A 228 7.68 -21.25 9.90
CA LEU A 228 6.98 -21.14 11.19
C LEU A 228 7.20 -22.34 12.14
N ASN A 229 7.63 -23.49 11.61
CA ASN A 229 7.83 -24.72 12.38
C ASN A 229 9.31 -25.07 12.62
N ASN A 230 10.27 -24.39 11.99
CA ASN A 230 11.68 -24.81 11.97
C ASN A 230 12.69 -23.69 12.20
N ASP A 231 12.26 -22.48 12.57
CA ASP A 231 13.15 -21.37 13.00
C ASP A 231 13.27 -21.24 14.53
#